data_AF-A0A3B9AHV7-F1
#
_entry.id   AF-A0A3B9AHV7-F1
#
_cell.length_a   1.000
_cell.length_b   1.000
_cell.length_c   1.000
_cell.angle_alpha   90.00
_cell.angle_beta   90.00
_cell.angle_gamma   90.00
#
_symmetry.space_group_name_H-M   'P 1'
#
loop_
_entity.id
_entity.type
_entity.pdbx_description
1 polymer ?
#
loop_
_entity_poly.entity_id
_entity_poly.type
_entity_poly.pdbx_seq_one_letter_code
_entity_poly.pdbx_strand_id
1 'polypeptide(L)'
;LELARIMSKYQFPNTIVFLITTAEEQGLLGADAFADYIEQKNIPLRAVLNNDVIGGVLCGETSSPPSCPGLDHVDSTSVRLFSAGGFNSRHKQLARFIKLQYQENLQPIAEVPMNVRIMSPEDRTGRGGDHIPFRQKGYPAMRFTAANDHGDASNGPGYDDRQHTSEDILGADTDGDGAVDSF
;
A
#
# COMPACT_ATOMS: atom_id res chain seq x y z
N LEU A 1 -4.38 -3.01 -11.78
CA LEU A 1 -4.69 -3.50 -13.15
C LEU A 1 -3.54 -3.30 -14.14
N GLU A 2 -2.90 -2.13 -14.15
CA GLU A 2 -1.80 -1.85 -15.10
C GLU A 2 -0.62 -2.83 -15.01
N LEU A 3 -0.22 -3.22 -13.79
CA LEU A 3 0.79 -4.26 -13.59
C LEU A 3 0.42 -5.58 -14.29
N ALA A 4 -0.85 -6.01 -14.21
CA ALA A 4 -1.31 -7.22 -14.87
C ALA A 4 -1.22 -7.10 -16.41
N ARG A 5 -1.59 -5.95 -16.97
CA ARG A 5 -1.51 -5.66 -18.42
C ARG A 5 -0.07 -5.70 -18.95
N ILE A 6 0.88 -5.15 -18.18
CA ILE A 6 2.30 -5.17 -18.57
C ILE A 6 2.86 -6.58 -18.41
N MET A 7 2.66 -7.21 -17.25
CA MET A 7 3.26 -8.49 -16.89
C MET A 7 2.68 -9.67 -17.68
N SER A 8 1.46 -9.58 -18.22
CA SER A 8 0.85 -10.63 -19.05
C SER A 8 1.63 -10.93 -20.34
N LYS A 9 2.56 -10.05 -20.73
CA LYS A 9 3.42 -10.22 -21.91
C LYS A 9 4.68 -11.02 -21.62
N TYR A 10 4.90 -11.42 -20.37
CA TYR A 10 6.09 -12.09 -19.89
C TYR A 10 5.76 -13.43 -19.26
N GLN A 11 6.77 -14.29 -19.14
CA GLN A 11 6.69 -15.55 -18.40
C GLN A 11 7.59 -15.46 -17.18
N PHE A 12 7.11 -16.02 -16.08
CA PHE A 12 7.79 -15.99 -14.80
C PHE A 12 8.03 -17.41 -14.30
N PRO A 13 9.13 -17.65 -13.56
CA PRO A 13 9.40 -18.96 -12.97
C PRO A 13 8.42 -19.35 -11.86
N ASN A 14 7.66 -18.38 -11.32
CA ASN A 14 6.64 -18.59 -10.31
C ASN A 14 5.30 -18.05 -10.78
N THR A 15 4.20 -18.61 -10.27
CA THR A 15 2.85 -18.10 -10.50
C THR A 15 2.65 -16.78 -9.78
N ILE A 16 2.12 -15.79 -10.50
CA ILE A 16 1.73 -14.49 -9.95
C ILE A 16 0.21 -14.38 -10.08
N VAL A 17 -0.48 -14.15 -8.97
CA VAL A 17 -1.93 -13.99 -8.93
C VAL A 17 -2.24 -12.52 -8.70
N PHE A 18 -2.92 -11.89 -9.66
CA PHE A 18 -3.52 -10.57 -9.48
C PHE A 18 -4.93 -10.77 -8.94
N LEU A 19 -5.09 -10.59 -7.63
CA LEU A 19 -6.35 -10.77 -6.93
C LEU A 19 -7.07 -9.42 -6.82
N ILE A 20 -8.37 -9.42 -7.12
CA ILE A 20 -9.27 -8.33 -6.78
C ILE A 20 -10.28 -8.91 -5.80
N THR A 21 -10.25 -8.40 -4.58
CA THR A 21 -11.08 -8.83 -3.46
C THR A 21 -12.39 -8.07 -3.46
N THR A 22 -13.44 -8.74 -3.02
CA THR A 22 -14.72 -8.10 -2.68
C THR A 22 -14.87 -8.07 -1.17
N ALA A 23 -15.72 -7.18 -0.68
CA ALA A 23 -16.11 -7.14 0.73
C ALA A 23 -14.95 -6.95 1.74
N GLU A 24 -13.94 -6.16 1.36
CA GLU A 24 -12.90 -5.66 2.26
C GLU A 24 -13.55 -4.88 3.42
N GLU A 25 -14.42 -3.92 3.08
CA GLU A 25 -15.19 -3.06 3.99
C GLU A 25 -16.23 -3.80 4.85
N GLN A 26 -16.46 -5.09 4.60
CA GLN A 26 -17.34 -5.94 5.42
C GLN A 26 -16.54 -6.90 6.34
N GLY A 27 -15.26 -6.62 6.55
CA GLY A 27 -14.38 -7.43 7.39
C GLY A 27 -13.50 -8.38 6.59
N LEU A 28 -13.00 -7.96 5.44
CA LEU A 28 -12.00 -8.68 4.62
C LEU A 28 -12.50 -10.01 4.06
N LEU A 29 -13.81 -10.16 3.85
CA LEU A 29 -14.43 -11.46 3.55
C LEU A 29 -13.88 -12.10 2.26
N GLY A 30 -13.60 -11.31 1.22
CA GLY A 30 -13.03 -11.82 -0.02
C GLY A 30 -11.60 -12.31 0.13
N ALA A 31 -10.76 -11.57 0.86
CA ALA A 31 -9.40 -12.00 1.17
C ALA A 31 -9.38 -13.21 2.08
N ASP A 32 -10.25 -13.27 3.08
CA ASP A 32 -10.37 -14.39 4.01
C ASP A 32 -10.76 -15.68 3.27
N ALA A 33 -11.79 -15.62 2.41
CA ALA A 33 -12.20 -16.74 1.58
C ALA A 33 -11.08 -17.26 0.66
N PHE A 34 -10.28 -16.36 0.08
CA PHE A 34 -9.16 -16.78 -0.78
C PHE A 34 -7.99 -17.34 0.05
N ALA A 35 -7.71 -16.77 1.22
CA ALA A 35 -6.70 -17.28 2.13
C ALA A 35 -7.07 -18.68 2.65
N ASP A 36 -8.35 -18.91 2.97
CA ASP A 36 -8.92 -20.23 3.30
C ASP A 36 -8.72 -21.22 2.15
N TYR A 37 -9.04 -20.82 0.93
CA TYR A 37 -8.86 -21.66 -0.25
C TYR A 37 -7.39 -22.09 -0.43
N ILE A 38 -6.45 -21.18 -0.26
CA ILE A 38 -5.00 -21.48 -0.35
C ILE A 38 -4.59 -22.50 0.69
N GLU A 39 -5.02 -22.33 1.95
CA GLU A 39 -4.71 -23.24 3.04
C GLU A 39 -5.33 -24.62 2.81
N GLN A 40 -6.62 -24.69 2.47
CA GLN A 40 -7.35 -25.94 2.21
C GLN A 40 -6.77 -26.73 1.03
N LYS A 41 -6.29 -26.03 -0.01
CA LYS A 41 -5.65 -26.64 -1.18
C LYS A 41 -4.15 -26.85 -1.01
N ASN A 42 -3.58 -26.48 0.14
CA ASN A 42 -2.16 -26.53 0.43
C ASN A 42 -1.31 -25.87 -0.68
N ILE A 43 -1.78 -24.73 -1.19
CA ILE A 43 -1.10 -23.99 -2.25
C ILE A 43 0.09 -23.25 -1.63
N PRO A 44 1.33 -23.47 -2.12
CA PRO A 44 2.49 -22.75 -1.61
C PRO A 44 2.40 -21.25 -1.93
N LEU A 45 2.27 -20.41 -0.90
CA LEU A 45 2.24 -18.95 -1.05
C LEU A 45 3.49 -18.33 -0.45
N ARG A 46 4.22 -17.56 -1.27
CA ARG A 46 5.51 -16.95 -0.88
C ARG A 46 5.37 -15.56 -0.28
N ALA A 47 4.50 -14.74 -0.84
CA ALA A 47 4.31 -13.36 -0.42
C ALA A 47 2.95 -12.84 -0.86
N VAL A 48 2.38 -11.95 -0.06
CA VAL A 48 1.19 -11.16 -0.39
C VAL A 48 1.56 -9.68 -0.38
N LEU A 49 1.31 -9.03 -1.50
CA LEU A 49 1.59 -7.63 -1.74
C LEU A 49 0.25 -6.91 -1.90
N ASN A 50 -0.32 -6.45 -0.77
CA ASN A 50 -1.59 -5.73 -0.79
C ASN A 50 -1.36 -4.27 -1.19
N ASN A 51 -2.03 -3.81 -2.23
CA ASN A 51 -1.93 -2.44 -2.69
C ASN A 51 -3.23 -1.72 -2.33
N ASP A 52 -3.21 -0.93 -1.27
CA ASP A 52 -4.42 -0.47 -0.62
C ASP A 52 -4.24 0.93 -0.03
N VAL A 53 -4.96 1.82 -0.68
CA VAL A 53 -4.89 3.29 -0.79
C VAL A 53 -3.65 3.81 -1.50
N ILE A 54 -3.78 3.88 -2.82
CA ILE A 54 -2.88 4.59 -3.73
C ILE A 54 -3.62 5.70 -4.45
N GLY A 55 -3.11 6.93 -4.32
CA GLY A 55 -3.60 8.09 -5.04
C GLY A 55 -3.65 9.35 -4.19
N GLY A 56 -3.86 9.24 -2.87
CA GLY A 56 -3.83 10.41 -1.99
C GLY A 56 -2.43 10.99 -1.89
N VAL A 57 -2.26 12.25 -2.29
CA VAL A 57 -1.04 13.01 -1.99
C VAL A 57 -1.29 13.94 -0.80
N LEU A 58 -2.52 14.43 -0.61
CA LEU A 58 -2.91 15.39 0.43
C LEU A 58 -3.17 14.72 1.76
N CYS A 59 -2.70 15.35 2.83
CA CYS A 59 -3.09 14.96 4.17
C CYS A 59 -4.41 15.60 4.56
N GLY A 60 -5.32 14.78 5.10
CA GLY A 60 -6.60 15.23 5.63
C GLY A 60 -6.52 15.60 7.11
N GLU A 61 -7.50 16.38 7.56
CA GLU A 61 -7.67 16.79 8.94
C GLU A 61 -7.78 15.56 9.86
N THR A 62 -8.42 14.50 9.38
CA THR A 62 -8.67 13.28 10.16
C THR A 62 -7.61 12.18 9.95
N SER A 63 -6.44 12.50 9.39
CA SER A 63 -5.42 11.50 9.06
C SER A 63 -4.98 10.65 10.26
N SER A 64 -5.13 9.33 10.12
CA SER A 64 -4.93 8.37 11.22
C SER A 64 -3.45 8.13 11.58
N PRO A 65 -3.09 8.00 12.89
CA PRO A 65 -1.72 7.70 13.32
C PRO A 65 -1.19 6.34 12.83
N PRO A 66 0.09 6.23 12.40
CA PRO A 66 1.07 7.32 12.22
C PRO A 66 0.65 8.27 11.09
N SER A 67 0.44 9.54 11.45
CA SER A 67 -0.17 10.56 10.60
C SER A 67 0.89 11.35 9.83
N CYS A 68 0.43 12.25 8.97
CA CYS A 68 1.25 13.25 8.29
C CYS A 68 1.64 14.42 9.24
N PRO A 69 2.44 15.40 8.78
CA PRO A 69 2.76 16.60 9.56
C PRO A 69 1.59 17.56 9.85
N GLY A 70 0.54 17.61 9.02
CA GLY A 70 -0.65 18.46 9.23
C GLY A 70 -1.59 18.51 8.02
N LEU A 71 -2.77 19.11 8.17
CA LEU A 71 -3.74 19.35 7.08
C LEU A 71 -3.06 20.02 5.89
N ASP A 72 -3.38 19.55 4.68
CA ASP A 72 -2.86 20.06 3.40
C ASP A 72 -1.32 20.02 3.30
N HIS A 73 -0.61 19.37 4.23
CA HIS A 73 0.71 18.83 3.91
C HIS A 73 0.48 17.73 2.90
N VAL A 74 1.31 17.66 1.90
CA VAL A 74 1.10 16.68 0.85
C VAL A 74 2.40 15.87 0.73
N ASP A 75 2.37 14.74 0.04
CA ASP A 75 3.57 13.91 -0.13
C ASP A 75 3.31 12.99 -1.32
N SER A 76 3.78 13.42 -2.49
CA SER A 76 3.65 12.65 -3.73
C SER A 76 4.82 11.69 -3.96
N THR A 77 5.88 11.78 -3.15
CA THR A 77 7.14 11.04 -3.38
C THR A 77 7.43 10.00 -2.32
N SER A 78 6.55 9.75 -1.35
CA SER A 78 6.76 8.71 -0.34
C SER A 78 5.71 7.61 -0.40
N VAL A 79 6.15 6.39 -0.09
CA VAL A 79 5.27 5.22 0.09
C VAL A 79 5.55 4.54 1.42
N ARG A 80 4.49 4.17 2.13
CA ARG A 80 4.55 3.48 3.42
C ARG A 80 4.31 1.99 3.26
N LEU A 81 5.15 1.19 3.91
CA LEU A 81 5.09 -0.26 3.93
C LEU A 81 4.67 -0.72 5.31
N PHE A 82 3.44 -1.21 5.39
CA PHE A 82 2.77 -1.71 6.58
C PHE A 82 2.85 -3.25 6.61
N SER A 83 3.17 -3.81 7.77
CA SER A 83 3.46 -5.24 7.92
C SER A 83 3.54 -5.66 9.37
N ALA A 84 3.10 -6.89 9.68
CA ALA A 84 2.94 -7.34 11.07
C ALA A 84 4.22 -7.80 11.76
N GLY A 85 4.19 -7.75 13.09
CA GLY A 85 5.24 -8.29 13.96
C GLY A 85 6.48 -7.41 14.10
N GLY A 86 7.43 -7.88 14.93
CA GLY A 86 8.67 -7.17 15.22
C GLY A 86 9.74 -7.30 14.13
N PHE A 87 10.92 -6.74 14.38
CA PHE A 87 12.05 -6.65 13.44
C PHE A 87 12.39 -7.94 12.68
N ASN A 88 12.29 -9.09 13.36
CA ASN A 88 12.63 -10.41 12.79
C ASN A 88 11.45 -11.13 12.13
N SER A 89 10.25 -10.56 12.08
CA SER A 89 9.09 -11.21 11.47
C SER A 89 9.30 -11.41 9.96
N ARG A 90 8.69 -12.47 9.40
CA ARG A 90 8.73 -12.73 7.96
C ARG A 90 8.09 -11.58 7.15
N HIS A 91 7.10 -10.90 7.71
CA HIS A 91 6.46 -9.72 7.10
C HIS A 91 7.41 -8.52 7.04
N LYS A 92 8.16 -8.23 8.12
CA LYS A 92 9.17 -7.17 8.14
C LYS A 92 10.38 -7.50 7.25
N GLN A 93 10.74 -8.77 7.13
CA GLN A 93 11.76 -9.21 6.18
C GLN A 93 11.31 -8.98 4.73
N LEU A 94 10.05 -9.30 4.40
CA LEU A 94 9.46 -9.00 3.09
C LEU A 94 9.49 -7.50 2.79
N ALA A 95 9.05 -6.64 3.72
CA ALA A 95 9.08 -5.19 3.53
C ALA A 95 10.51 -4.65 3.32
N ARG A 96 11.50 -5.16 4.07
CA ARG A 96 12.91 -4.80 3.87
C ARG A 96 13.46 -5.27 2.54
N PHE A 97 13.08 -6.48 2.11
CA PHE A 97 13.46 -7.01 0.81
C PHE A 97 12.92 -6.13 -0.32
N ILE A 98 11.63 -5.77 -0.28
CA ILE A 98 11.03 -4.87 -1.28
C ILE A 98 11.72 -3.51 -1.30
N LYS A 99 11.98 -2.91 -0.13
CA LYS A 99 12.74 -1.66 -0.04
C LYS A 99 14.13 -1.77 -0.67
N LEU A 100 14.87 -2.84 -0.37
CA LEU A 100 16.20 -3.07 -0.93
C LEU A 100 16.13 -3.22 -2.46
N GLN A 101 15.20 -4.03 -2.98
CA GLN A 101 15.04 -4.22 -4.42
C GLN A 101 14.71 -2.92 -5.15
N TYR A 102 13.90 -2.05 -4.54
CA TYR A 102 13.65 -0.73 -5.06
C TYR A 102 14.93 0.12 -5.10
N GLN A 103 15.66 0.21 -3.98
CA GLN A 103 16.86 1.04 -3.87
C GLN A 103 17.96 0.62 -4.86
N GLU A 104 18.16 -0.69 -5.06
CA GLU A 104 19.23 -1.19 -5.91
C GLU A 104 18.87 -1.19 -7.40
N ASN A 105 17.62 -1.51 -7.76
CA ASN A 105 17.27 -1.79 -9.15
C ASN A 105 16.38 -0.73 -9.82
N LEU A 106 15.62 0.04 -9.03
CA LEU A 106 14.62 0.97 -9.56
C LEU A 106 14.98 2.43 -9.28
N GLN A 107 15.41 2.75 -8.06
CA GLN A 107 15.75 4.12 -7.68
C GLN A 107 16.74 4.81 -8.62
N PRO A 108 17.80 4.16 -9.15
CA PRO A 108 18.74 4.81 -10.07
C PRO A 108 18.17 5.14 -11.45
N ILE A 109 17.03 4.55 -11.84
CA ILE A 109 16.42 4.68 -13.17
C ILE A 109 14.99 5.23 -13.12
N ALA A 110 14.44 5.48 -11.93
CA ALA A 110 13.11 6.03 -11.75
C ALA A 110 13.12 7.51 -12.11
N GLU A 111 12.18 7.93 -12.95
CA GLU A 111 11.97 9.36 -13.27
C GLU A 111 11.65 10.17 -12.02
N VAL A 112 10.89 9.57 -11.09
CA VAL A 112 10.52 10.16 -9.80
C VAL A 112 10.97 9.22 -8.68
N PRO A 113 12.11 9.48 -8.03
CA PRO A 113 12.59 8.67 -6.92
C PRO A 113 11.65 8.74 -5.72
N MET A 114 11.03 7.61 -5.38
CA MET A 114 10.22 7.44 -4.18
C MET A 114 11.04 7.20 -2.91
N ASN A 115 10.63 7.80 -1.80
CA ASN A 115 11.05 7.51 -0.44
C ASN A 115 10.24 6.35 0.15
N VAL A 116 10.86 5.17 0.20
CA VAL A 116 10.23 3.94 0.70
C VAL A 116 10.40 3.83 2.22
N ARG A 117 9.30 3.97 2.96
CA ARG A 117 9.26 4.01 4.44
C ARG A 117 8.66 2.73 4.99
N ILE A 118 9.45 1.98 5.78
CA ILE A 118 8.93 0.81 6.50
C ILE A 118 8.35 1.29 7.81
N MET A 119 7.08 1.04 8.03
CA MET A 119 6.37 1.47 9.22
C MET A 119 6.59 0.44 10.34
N SER A 120 6.77 0.90 11.58
CA SER A 120 6.89 0.02 12.74
C SER A 120 5.58 -0.73 13.06
N PRO A 121 4.41 -0.07 13.15
CA PRO A 121 3.16 -0.80 13.40
C PRO A 121 2.79 -1.68 12.21
N GLU A 122 1.82 -2.56 12.44
CA GLU A 122 1.25 -3.35 11.37
C GLU A 122 0.49 -2.49 10.38
N ASP A 123 -0.39 -1.61 10.87
CA ASP A 123 -1.15 -0.64 10.09
C ASP A 123 -1.42 0.59 10.99
N ARG A 124 -2.13 1.59 10.45
CA ARG A 124 -2.63 2.75 11.19
C ARG A 124 -3.72 2.33 12.18
N THR A 125 -3.93 3.14 13.21
CA THR A 125 -4.96 2.85 14.23
C THR A 125 -6.34 2.77 13.58
N GLY A 126 -7.09 1.69 13.82
CA GLY A 126 -8.41 1.47 13.23
C GLY A 126 -8.39 1.10 11.74
N ARG A 127 -7.21 0.89 11.15
CA ARG A 127 -7.05 0.52 9.74
C ARG A 127 -6.54 -0.89 9.58
N GLY A 128 -6.81 -1.44 8.42
CA GLY A 128 -6.34 -2.74 7.98
C GLY A 128 -6.51 -2.84 6.46
N GLY A 129 -6.32 -4.05 5.95
CA GLY A 129 -6.60 -4.36 4.55
C GLY A 129 -6.37 -5.82 4.27
N ASP A 130 -6.59 -6.22 3.03
CA ASP A 130 -6.62 -7.63 2.58
C ASP A 130 -5.33 -8.44 2.83
N HIS A 131 -4.21 -7.82 3.20
CA HIS A 131 -3.04 -8.54 3.70
C HIS A 131 -3.25 -9.28 5.03
N ILE A 132 -4.23 -8.89 5.85
CA ILE A 132 -4.43 -9.39 7.22
C ILE A 132 -4.81 -10.88 7.24
N PRO A 133 -5.82 -11.36 6.48
CA PRO A 133 -6.21 -12.77 6.53
C PRO A 133 -5.06 -13.72 6.17
N PHE A 134 -4.25 -13.37 5.15
CA PHE A 134 -3.07 -14.17 4.78
C PHE A 134 -2.03 -14.20 5.89
N ARG A 135 -1.77 -13.07 6.56
CA ARG A 135 -0.82 -13.05 7.67
C ARG A 135 -1.30 -13.91 8.84
N GLN A 136 -2.60 -13.92 9.13
CA GLN A 136 -3.18 -14.68 10.24
C GLN A 136 -2.98 -16.19 10.01
N LYS A 137 -2.96 -16.62 8.75
CA LYS A 137 -2.59 -17.97 8.32
C LYS A 137 -1.07 -18.19 8.18
N GLY A 138 -0.26 -17.22 8.59
CA GLY A 138 1.20 -17.34 8.62
C GLY A 138 1.91 -17.12 7.28
N TYR A 139 1.22 -16.57 6.27
CA TYR A 139 1.86 -16.21 5.01
C TYR A 139 2.53 -14.83 5.11
N PRO A 140 3.76 -14.64 4.60
CA PRO A 140 4.39 -13.33 4.54
C PRO A 140 3.51 -12.36 3.73
N ALA A 141 3.17 -11.23 4.33
CA ALA A 141 2.17 -10.31 3.80
C ALA A 141 2.49 -8.89 4.25
N MET A 142 2.28 -7.92 3.36
CA MET A 142 2.48 -6.50 3.61
C MET A 142 1.49 -5.67 2.80
N ARG A 143 1.33 -4.40 3.20
CA ARG A 143 0.51 -3.40 2.53
C ARG A 143 1.35 -2.22 2.07
N PHE A 144 1.12 -1.77 0.84
CA PHE A 144 1.56 -0.48 0.32
C PHE A 144 0.46 0.54 0.53
N THR A 145 0.82 1.71 1.04
CA THR A 145 -0.10 2.83 1.27
C THR A 145 0.61 4.13 0.94
N ALA A 146 -0.09 5.08 0.33
CA ALA A 146 0.40 6.43 0.13
C ALA A 146 0.85 7.07 1.46
N ALA A 147 1.82 7.98 1.40
CA ALA A 147 2.36 8.61 2.60
C ALA A 147 1.34 9.52 3.29
N ASN A 148 0.53 10.20 2.49
CA ASN A 148 -0.60 10.94 2.96
C ASN A 148 -1.89 10.34 2.41
N ASP A 149 -2.93 10.53 3.17
CA ASP A 149 -4.27 10.06 2.87
C ASP A 149 -5.20 11.08 3.48
N HIS A 150 -6.21 11.46 2.72
CA HIS A 150 -7.11 12.51 3.11
C HIS A 150 -8.28 11.87 3.87
N GLY A 151 -7.93 11.37 5.07
CA GLY A 151 -8.84 11.05 6.18
C GLY A 151 -8.69 9.68 6.84
N ASP A 152 -9.64 9.36 7.72
CA ASP A 152 -9.64 8.17 8.59
C ASP A 152 -10.37 6.94 8.01
N ALA A 153 -10.96 7.04 6.82
CA ALA A 153 -11.91 6.08 6.21
C ALA A 153 -13.27 5.96 6.89
N SER A 154 -13.71 6.98 7.61
CA SER A 154 -15.11 7.13 7.93
C SER A 154 -15.93 7.40 6.65
N ASN A 155 -17.06 6.71 6.53
CA ASN A 155 -18.10 6.95 5.53
C ASN A 155 -19.41 7.45 6.19
N GLY A 156 -19.30 7.93 7.43
CA GLY A 156 -20.44 8.41 8.21
C GLY A 156 -20.95 9.78 7.75
N PRO A 157 -22.21 10.12 8.10
CA PRO A 157 -22.73 11.46 7.86
C PRO A 157 -21.89 12.51 8.62
N GLY A 158 -21.30 13.46 7.90
CA GLY A 158 -20.41 14.50 8.43
C GLY A 158 -18.91 14.27 8.20
N TYR A 159 -18.53 13.29 7.36
CA TYR A 159 -17.16 13.19 6.84
C TYR A 159 -16.91 14.30 5.81
N ASP A 160 -16.05 15.25 6.15
CA ASP A 160 -15.74 16.44 5.33
C ASP A 160 -14.36 16.36 4.64
N ASP A 161 -13.60 15.28 4.86
CA ASP A 161 -12.29 15.10 4.26
C ASP A 161 -12.44 14.82 2.73
N ARG A 162 -11.70 15.56 1.89
CA ARG A 162 -11.55 15.33 0.44
C ARG A 162 -11.22 13.87 0.13
N GLN A 163 -11.86 13.31 -0.90
CA GLN A 163 -11.47 12.03 -1.49
C GLN A 163 -10.40 12.23 -2.57
N HIS A 164 -9.53 11.24 -2.77
CA HIS A 164 -8.57 11.30 -3.88
C HIS A 164 -9.28 11.50 -5.23
N THR A 165 -8.66 12.26 -6.12
CA THR A 165 -9.21 12.59 -7.45
C THR A 165 -8.19 12.28 -8.54
N SER A 166 -8.61 12.37 -9.81
CA SER A 166 -7.69 12.24 -10.95
C SER A 166 -6.64 13.34 -11.03
N GLU A 167 -6.77 14.41 -10.24
CA GLU A 167 -5.80 15.51 -10.16
C GLU A 167 -4.65 15.19 -9.20
N ASP A 168 -4.75 14.14 -8.38
CA ASP A 168 -3.66 13.69 -7.53
C ASP A 168 -2.61 12.93 -8.37
N ILE A 169 -1.67 13.67 -8.94
CA ILE A 169 -0.64 13.14 -9.83
C ILE A 169 0.69 13.02 -9.07
N LEU A 170 1.25 11.81 -9.04
CA LEU A 170 2.57 11.57 -8.46
C LEU A 170 3.65 12.21 -9.32
N GLY A 171 4.54 13.00 -8.71
CA GLY A 171 5.72 13.50 -9.40
C GLY A 171 5.49 14.65 -10.40
N ALA A 172 4.34 15.31 -10.34
CA ALA A 172 4.05 16.48 -11.16
C ALA A 172 4.41 17.79 -10.42
N ASP A 173 4.80 18.81 -11.19
CA ASP A 173 4.89 20.22 -10.78
C ASP A 173 3.59 20.89 -11.26
N THR A 174 2.65 21.11 -10.35
CA THR A 174 1.31 21.64 -10.65
C THR A 174 1.19 23.14 -10.41
N ASP A 175 2.14 23.76 -9.69
CA ASP A 175 2.19 25.20 -9.45
C ASP A 175 3.19 25.96 -10.33
N GLY A 176 4.04 25.23 -11.06
CA GLY A 176 4.97 25.73 -12.06
C GLY A 176 6.28 26.28 -11.49
N ASP A 177 6.67 25.91 -10.27
CA ASP A 177 7.87 26.41 -9.59
C ASP A 177 9.18 25.69 -10.00
N GLY A 178 9.08 24.62 -10.79
CA GLY A 178 10.20 23.83 -11.29
C GLY A 178 10.72 22.77 -10.30
N ALA A 179 10.08 22.61 -9.14
CA ALA A 179 10.22 21.46 -8.27
C ALA A 179 9.07 20.49 -8.52
N VAL A 180 9.33 19.19 -8.33
CA VAL A 180 8.21 18.25 -8.22
C VAL A 180 7.42 18.67 -7.00
N ASP A 181 6.10 18.80 -7.15
CA ASP A 181 5.22 18.98 -6.03
C ASP A 181 5.32 17.71 -5.17
N SER A 182 6.27 17.72 -4.23
CA SER A 182 5.82 17.63 -2.86
C SER A 182 5.04 18.90 -2.59
N PHE A 183 3.83 18.93 -3.13
CA PHE A 183 2.75 19.20 -2.24
C PHE A 183 3.18 18.54 -0.87
#